data_AF-A0A2T2S5Y0-F1
#
_entry.id   AF-A0A2T2S5Y0-F1
#
_cell.length_a   1.000
_cell.length_b   1.000
_cell.length_c   1.000
_cell.angle_alpha   90.00
_cell.angle_beta   90.00
_cell.angle_gamma   90.00
#
_symmetry.space_group_name_H-M   'P 1'
#
loop_
_entity.id
_entity.type
_entity.pdbx_description
1 polymer ?
#
loop_
_entity_poly.entity_id
_entity_poly.type
_entity_poly.pdbx_seq_one_letter_code
_entity_poly.pdbx_strand_id
1 'polypeptide(L)' 'MNPKINLSREALEDFDEIERIGTNAVERAQEENRRLGIPNAYSRNGTLYFELPDGSITQEDPFVLEKDDK' A
#
# COMPACT_ATOMS: atom_id res chain seq x y z
N MET A 1 -27.90 -6.76 -15.90
CA MET A 1 -27.17 -7.95 -16.39
C MET A 1 -25.69 -7.64 -16.17
N ASN A 2 -25.03 -8.29 -15.20
CA ASN A 2 -23.57 -8.14 -15.04
C ASN A 2 -22.89 -8.97 -16.12
N PRO A 3 -22.06 -8.40 -17.00
CA PRO A 3 -21.35 -9.20 -17.98
C PRO A 3 -20.38 -10.12 -17.24
N LYS A 4 -20.52 -11.43 -17.43
CA LYS A 4 -19.48 -12.37 -17.03
C LYS A 4 -18.28 -12.10 -17.93
N ILE A 5 -17.27 -11.42 -17.40
CA ILE A 5 -15.98 -11.28 -18.07
C ILE A 5 -15.44 -12.70 -18.27
N ASN A 6 -15.29 -13.11 -19.53
CA ASN A 6 -14.74 -14.41 -19.89
C ASN A 6 -13.28 -14.19 -20.30
N LEU A 7 -12.40 -14.09 -19.30
CA LEU A 7 -10.95 -14.00 -19.51
C LEU A 7 -10.42 -15.37 -19.97
N SER A 8 -9.43 -15.36 -20.87
CA SER A 8 -8.72 -16.58 -21.22
C SER A 8 -7.95 -17.11 -20.00
N ARG A 9 -7.65 -18.41 -20.00
CA ARG A 9 -6.79 -19.01 -18.97
C ARG A 9 -5.44 -18.30 -18.88
N GLU A 10 -4.84 -18.02 -20.04
CA GLU A 10 -3.56 -17.29 -20.16
C GLU A 10 -3.64 -15.92 -19.48
N ALA A 11 -4.71 -15.15 -19.71
CA ALA A 11 -4.87 -13.84 -19.08
C ALA A 11 -5.06 -13.92 -17.55
N LEU A 12 -5.61 -15.03 -17.04
CA LEU A 12 -5.68 -15.27 -15.59
C LEU A 12 -4.30 -15.63 -15.02
N GLU A 13 -3.55 -16.49 -15.71
CA GLU A 13 -2.19 -16.87 -15.32
C GLU A 13 -1.25 -15.66 -15.29
N ASP A 14 -1.33 -14.78 -16.30
CA ASP A 14 -0.58 -13.52 -16.35
C ASP A 14 -0.96 -12.59 -15.20
N PHE A 15 -2.26 -12.49 -14.88
CA PHE A 15 -2.75 -11.65 -13.79
C PHE A 15 -2.26 -12.16 -12.43
N ASP A 16 -2.35 -13.48 -12.20
CA ASP A 16 -1.86 -14.11 -10.98
C ASP A 16 -0.35 -13.88 -10.79
N GLU A 17 0.44 -13.92 -11.87
CA GLU A 17 1.87 -13.60 -11.82
C GLU A 17 2.12 -12.14 -11.43
N ILE A 18 1.39 -11.20 -12.04
CA ILE A 18 1.50 -9.77 -11.72
C ILE A 18 1.11 -9.51 -10.26
N GLU A 19 0.02 -10.09 -9.78
CA GLU A 19 -0.44 -9.96 -8.39
C GLU A 19 0.59 -10.53 -7.41
N ARG A 20 1.17 -11.70 -7.72
CA ARG A 20 2.22 -12.32 -6.91
C ARG A 20 3.46 -11.43 -6.83
N ILE A 21 3.92 -10.88 -7.94
CA ILE A 21 5.09 -9.99 -7.95
C ILE A 21 4.79 -8.71 -7.17
N GLY A 22 3.62 -8.10 -7.40
CA GLY A 22 3.19 -6.90 -6.71
C GLY A 22 3.09 -7.08 -5.19
N THR A 23 2.45 -8.16 -4.74
CA THR A 23 2.31 -8.49 -3.32
C THR A 23 3.67 -8.62 -2.64
N ASN A 24 4.59 -9.39 -3.24
CA ASN A 24 5.95 -9.56 -2.70
C ASN A 24 6.73 -8.23 -2.63
N ALA A 25 6.56 -7.35 -3.63
CA ALA A 25 7.23 -6.05 -3.65
C ALA A 25 6.69 -5.12 -2.54
N VAL A 26 5.37 -5.11 -2.35
CA VAL A 26 4.70 -4.33 -1.31
C VAL A 26 5.11 -4.79 0.08
N GLU A 27 5.12 -6.10 0.35
CA GLU A 27 5.54 -6.67 1.63
C GLU A 27 6.97 -6.25 2.00
N ARG A 28 7.91 -6.40 1.05
CA ARG A 28 9.32 -6.01 1.26
C ARG A 28 9.48 -4.51 1.53
N ALA A 29 8.75 -3.67 0.79
CA ALA A 29 8.79 -2.22 1.00
C ALA A 29 8.26 -1.85 2.40
N GLN A 30 7.18 -2.49 2.84
CA GLN A 30 6.60 -2.24 4.15
C GLN A 30 7.50 -2.71 5.29
N GLU A 31 8.13 -3.87 5.15
CA GLU A 31 9.12 -4.38 6.11
C GLU A 31 10.34 -3.45 6.23
N GLU A 32 10.85 -2.97 5.09
CA GLU A 32 11.95 -2.02 5.08
C GLU A 32 11.58 -0.70 5.74
N ASN A 33 10.38 -0.17 5.45
CA ASN A 33 9.86 1.03 6.11
C ASN A 33 9.78 0.85 7.63
N ARG A 34 9.24 -0.29 8.11
CA ARG A 34 9.20 -0.62 9.55
C ARG A 34 10.62 -0.66 10.14
N ARG A 35 11.57 -1.28 9.44
CA ARG A 35 12.98 -1.35 9.86
C ARG A 35 13.65 0.02 9.96
N LEU A 36 13.29 0.95 9.08
CA LEU A 36 13.83 2.31 9.02
C LEU A 36 13.06 3.31 9.90
N GLY A 37 11.96 2.89 10.54
CA GLY A 37 11.11 3.80 11.31
C GLY A 37 10.31 4.78 10.43
N ILE A 38 10.06 4.42 9.17
CA ILE A 38 9.29 5.22 8.22
C ILE A 38 7.83 4.71 8.23
N PRO A 39 6.83 5.58 8.39
CA PRO A 39 5.43 5.18 8.30
C PRO A 39 5.05 4.60 6.93
N ASN A 40 4.24 3.53 6.91
CA ASN A 40 3.65 3.00 5.67
C ASN A 40 2.37 3.77 5.32
N ALA A 41 2.25 4.25 4.09
CA ALA A 41 1.07 4.96 3.61
C ALA A 41 0.13 4.05 2.82
N TYR A 42 -1.17 4.15 3.10
CA TYR A 42 -2.24 3.42 2.45
C TYR A 42 -3.33 4.39 2.01
N SER A 43 -4.01 4.07 0.91
CA SER A 43 -5.23 4.77 0.49
C SER A 43 -6.38 3.78 0.43
N ARG A 44 -7.46 4.08 1.14
CA ARG A 44 -8.67 3.26 1.14
C ARG A 44 -9.90 4.17 1.03
N ASN A 45 -10.71 3.95 0.00
CA ASN A 45 -11.90 4.75 -0.30
C ASN A 45 -11.62 6.26 -0.42
N GLY A 46 -10.44 6.64 -0.91
CA GLY A 46 -10.04 8.05 -1.05
C GLY A 46 -9.49 8.68 0.24
N THR A 47 -9.44 7.95 1.35
CA THR A 47 -8.85 8.40 2.61
C THR A 47 -7.46 7.81 2.78
N LEU A 48 -6.50 8.64 3.21
CA LEU A 48 -5.15 8.21 3.55
C LEU A 48 -5.07 7.69 4.97
N TYR A 49 -4.31 6.62 5.14
CA TYR A 49 -4.00 6.01 6.43
C TYR A 49 -2.51 5.76 6.49
N PHE A 50 -1.92 5.97 7.65
CA PHE A 50 -0.50 5.76 7.90
C PHE A 50 -0.33 4.76 9.04
N GLU A 51 0.37 3.65 8.80
CA GLU A 51 0.84 2.74 9.84
C GLU A 51 2.19 3.25 10.33
N LEU A 52 2.23 3.70 11.59
CA LEU A 52 3.45 4.17 12.24
C LEU A 52 4.37 2.98 12.60
N PRO A 53 5.66 3.21 12.89
CA PRO A 53 6.60 2.12 13.22
C PRO A 53 6.24 1.28 14.44
N ASP A 54 5.42 1.82 15.35
CA ASP A 54 4.88 1.09 16.51
C ASP A 54 3.66 0.21 16.18
N GLY A 55 3.21 0.22 14.91
CA GLY A 55 2.06 -0.52 14.41
C GLY A 55 0.72 0.20 14.59
N SER A 56 0.69 1.39 15.19
CA SER A 56 -0.53 2.19 15.27
C SER A 56 -0.92 2.77 13.91
N ILE A 57 -2.22 2.98 13.68
CA ILE A 57 -2.73 3.54 12.42
C ILE A 57 -3.34 4.91 12.69
N THR A 58 -2.94 5.91 11.91
CA THR A 58 -3.45 7.28 11.97
C THR A 58 -3.93 7.77 10.60
N GLN A 59 -4.77 8.80 10.59
CA GLN A 59 -5.12 9.59 9.39
C GLN A 59 -4.40 10.94 9.37
N GLU A 60 -3.71 11.29 10.45
CA GLU A 60 -2.86 12.48 10.52
C GLU A 60 -1.61 12.22 9.69
N ASP A 61 -1.25 13.16 8.82
CA ASP A 61 -0.08 13.03 7.97
C ASP A 61 1.20 13.15 8.82
N PRO A 62 1.99 12.06 8.97
CA PRO A 62 3.19 12.06 9.80
C PRO A 62 4.39 12.73 9.11
N PHE A 63 4.25 13.14 7.85
CA PHE A 63 5.30 13.77 7.06
C PHE A 63 5.19 15.30 7.01
N VAL A 64 4.21 15.88 7.69
CA VAL A 64 4.13 17.34 7.85
C VAL A 64 5.30 17.76 8.73
N LEU A 65 6.32 18.35 8.11
CA LEU A 65 7.37 19.06 8.82
C LEU A 65 6.70 20.16 9.64
N GLU A 66 6.97 20.22 10.95
CA GLU A 66 6.62 21.42 11.71
C GLU A 66 7.13 22.63 10.92
N LYS A 67 6.24 23.58 10.65
CA LYS A 67 6.67 24.84 10.08
C LYS A 67 7.67 25.41 11.07
N ASP A 68 8.92 25.58 10.63
CA ASP A 68 9.89 26.43 11.31
C ASP A 68 9.27 27.83 11.40
N ASP A 69 8.52 28.10 12.47
CA ASP A 69 8.11 29.43 12.87
C ASP A 69 9.39 30.17 13.30
N LYS A 70 10.05 30.77 12.31
CA LYS A 70 11.12 31.77 12.50
C LYS A 70 10.54 33.16 12.70
#